data_AF-A0A2E9CWB2-F1
#
_entry.id   AF-A0A2E9CWB2-F1
#
_cell.length_a   1.000
_cell.length_b   1.000
_cell.length_c   1.000
_cell.angle_alpha   90.00
_cell.angle_beta   90.00
_cell.angle_gamma   90.00
#
_symmetry.space_group_name_H-M   'P 1'
#
loop_
_entity.id
_entity.type
_entity.pdbx_description
1 polymer ?
#
loop_
_entity_poly.entity_id
_entity_poly.type
_entity_poly.pdbx_seq_one_letter_code
_entity_poly.pdbx_strand_id
1 'polypeptide(L)'
;MSLVLDGNIGQNSIKQAEIFKEICNIDSLIITKLDGTAKGGVLVPIADLLKIPILFIGTGEQKEDLIDFKAKEFSDALLDL
;
A
#
# COMPACT_ATOMS: atom_id res chain seq x y z
N MET A 1 8.70 11.51 5.98
CA MET A 1 9.28 10.49 5.07
C MET A 1 8.16 9.61 4.53
N SER A 2 8.17 9.30 3.23
CA SER A 2 7.26 8.31 2.66
C SER A 2 7.97 6.98 2.44
N LEU A 3 7.34 5.88 2.81
CA LEU A 3 7.82 4.52 2.51
C LEU A 3 7.08 3.98 1.29
N VAL A 4 7.85 3.54 0.28
CA VAL A 4 7.32 2.89 -0.92
C VAL A 4 7.39 1.37 -0.73
N LEU A 5 6.27 0.68 -0.90
CA LEU A 5 6.17 -0.78 -0.79
C LEU A 5 5.57 -1.38 -2.05
N ASP A 6 6.07 -2.56 -2.43
CA ASP A 6 5.53 -3.34 -3.52
C ASP A 6 4.38 -4.23 -3.01
N GLY A 7 3.21 -4.10 -3.65
CA GLY A 7 1.98 -4.80 -3.28
C GLY A 7 2.01 -6.30 -3.54
N ASN A 8 2.90 -6.79 -4.43
CA ASN A 8 3.00 -8.22 -4.78
C ASN A 8 3.77 -9.04 -3.74
N ILE A 9 4.57 -8.40 -2.88
CA ILE A 9 5.51 -9.13 -2.01
C ILE A 9 4.86 -9.60 -0.69
N GLY A 10 3.54 -9.42 -0.52
CA GLY A 10 2.75 -10.02 0.55
C GLY A 10 3.37 -9.85 1.95
N GLN A 11 3.58 -10.94 2.67
CA GLN A 11 4.13 -10.94 4.04
C GLN A 11 5.53 -10.28 4.14
N ASN A 12 6.32 -10.27 3.06
CA ASN A 12 7.63 -9.63 3.09
C ASN A 12 7.52 -8.10 3.17
N SER A 13 6.49 -7.51 2.56
CA SER A 13 6.23 -6.07 2.62
C SER A 13 5.87 -5.62 4.04
N ILE A 14 5.19 -6.48 4.82
CA ILE A 14 4.89 -6.23 6.24
C ILE A 14 6.18 -6.18 7.06
N LYS A 15 7.04 -7.18 6.91
CA LYS A 15 8.33 -7.22 7.63
C LYS A 15 9.23 -6.03 7.28
N GLN A 16 9.23 -5.61 6.01
CA GLN A 16 9.96 -4.40 5.61
C GLN A 16 9.39 -3.16 6.31
N ALA A 17 8.06 -3.02 6.36
CA ALA A 17 7.39 -1.92 7.06
C ALA A 17 7.73 -1.89 8.57
N GLU A 18 7.77 -3.04 9.24
CA GLU A 18 8.18 -3.17 10.64
C GLU A 18 9.61 -2.65 10.86
N ILE A 19 10.56 -3.14 10.06
CA ILE A 19 11.96 -2.72 10.16
C ILE A 19 12.09 -1.21 9.92
N PHE A 20 11.44 -0.67 8.88
CA PHE A 20 11.50 0.76 8.59
C PHE A 20 10.89 1.62 9.70
N LYS A 21 9.83 1.14 10.36
CA LYS A 21 9.21 1.82 11.51
C LYS A 21 10.16 1.93 12.71
N GLU A 22 11.03 0.94 12.91
CA GLU A 22 12.00 0.93 14.01
C GLU A 22 13.20 1.86 13.75
N ILE A 23 13.61 1.99 12.49
CA ILE A 23 14.82 2.74 12.11
C ILE A 23 14.54 4.18 11.66
N CYS A 24 13.29 4.50 11.27
CA CYS A 24 12.93 5.77 10.66
C CYS A 24 11.50 6.20 11.04
N ASN A 25 11.30 7.52 11.15
CA ASN A 25 9.97 8.10 11.28
C ASN A 25 9.29 8.17 9.91
N ILE A 26 8.31 7.31 9.67
CA ILE A 26 7.52 7.24 8.43
C ILE A 26 6.20 7.95 8.66
N ASP A 27 5.86 8.90 7.79
CA ASP A 27 4.63 9.70 7.92
C ASP A 27 3.56 9.25 6.92
N SER A 28 3.95 8.56 5.84
CA SER A 28 3.01 8.09 4.83
C SER A 28 3.53 6.92 3.99
N LEU A 29 2.60 6.29 3.26
CA LEU A 29 2.86 5.14 2.39
C LEU A 29 2.52 5.41 0.92
N ILE A 30 3.29 4.78 0.03
CA ILE A 30 3.00 4.64 -1.39
C ILE A 30 3.07 3.16 -1.72
N ILE A 31 2.05 2.61 -2.38
CA ILE A 31 2.02 1.19 -2.74
C ILE A 31 2.08 1.04 -4.26
N THR A 32 3.00 0.25 -4.80
CA THR A 32 3.12 0.02 -6.24
C THR A 32 2.62 -1.38 -6.62
N LYS A 33 2.39 -1.61 -7.93
CA LYS A 33 1.98 -2.90 -8.49
C LYS A 33 0.67 -3.42 -7.90
N LEU A 34 -0.31 -2.52 -7.85
CA LEU A 34 -1.70 -2.80 -7.47
C LEU A 34 -2.58 -3.07 -8.70
N ASP A 35 -1.96 -3.39 -9.83
CA ASP A 35 -2.51 -3.46 -11.19
C ASP A 35 -3.29 -4.75 -11.50
N GLY A 36 -3.75 -5.50 -10.50
CA GLY A 36 -4.47 -6.75 -10.74
C GLY A 36 -5.09 -7.43 -9.51
N THR A 37 -5.56 -8.67 -9.75
CA THR A 37 -6.29 -9.60 -8.85
C THR A 37 -5.64 -9.93 -7.50
N ALA A 38 -4.47 -9.38 -7.20
CA ALA A 38 -3.95 -9.35 -5.85
C ALA A 38 -4.91 -8.48 -5.03
N LYS A 39 -5.81 -9.12 -4.27
CA LYS A 39 -6.89 -8.51 -3.47
C LYS A 39 -6.41 -7.56 -2.37
N GLY A 40 -5.39 -6.74 -2.60
CA GLY A 40 -4.84 -5.76 -1.68
C GLY A 40 -4.65 -6.27 -0.25
N GLY A 41 -4.52 -7.59 -0.06
CA GLY A 41 -4.73 -8.21 1.25
C GLY A 41 -3.63 -7.85 2.23
N VAL A 42 -2.51 -7.37 1.69
CA VAL A 42 -1.38 -6.83 2.44
C VAL A 42 -1.57 -5.37 2.86
N LEU A 43 -2.38 -4.58 2.14
CA LEU A 43 -2.61 -3.16 2.50
C LEU A 43 -3.30 -3.03 3.85
N VAL A 44 -4.29 -3.89 4.14
CA VAL A 44 -5.03 -3.82 5.39
C VAL A 44 -4.12 -4.08 6.61
N PRO A 45 -3.32 -5.18 6.66
CA PRO A 45 -2.34 -5.39 7.72
C PRO A 45 -1.28 -4.30 7.82
N ILE A 46 -0.75 -3.79 6.69
CA ILE A 46 0.26 -2.73 6.72
C ILE A 46 -0.32 -1.43 7.29
N ALA A 47 -1.54 -1.06 6.87
CA ALA A 47 -2.23 0.11 7.37
C ALA A 47 -2.51 0.01 8.88
N ASP A 48 -2.92 -1.17 9.37
CA ASP A 48 -3.13 -1.42 10.80
C ASP A 48 -1.83 -1.39 11.61
N LEU A 49 -0.74 -1.97 11.07
CA LEU A 49 0.58 -2.01 11.68
C LEU A 49 1.19 -0.60 11.83
N LEU A 50 1.16 0.18 10.76
CA LEU A 50 1.85 1.47 10.70
C LEU A 50 0.98 2.63 11.19
N LYS A 51 -0.35 2.55 11.02
CA LYS A 51 -1.32 3.61 11.38
C LYS A 51 -0.99 4.98 10.78
N ILE A 52 -0.51 4.97 9.54
CA ILE A 52 -0.17 6.18 8.76
C ILE A 52 -0.92 6.16 7.42
N PRO A 53 -1.19 7.33 6.81
CA PRO A 53 -1.94 7.41 5.57
C PRO A 53 -1.20 6.78 4.37
N ILE A 54 -1.95 6.05 3.55
CA ILE A 54 -1.55 5.70 2.19
C ILE A 54 -1.95 6.88 1.29
N LEU A 55 -0.98 7.48 0.60
CA LEU A 55 -1.23 8.65 -0.26
C LEU A 55 -1.49 8.25 -1.71
N PHE A 56 -0.70 7.32 -2.24
CA PHE A 56 -0.73 6.95 -3.65
C PHE A 56 -0.67 5.43 -3.83
N ILE A 57 -1.28 4.98 -4.93
CA ILE A 57 -1.18 3.61 -5.43
C ILE A 57 -0.75 3.61 -6.90
N GLY A 58 0.14 2.68 -7.27
CA GLY A 58 0.54 2.42 -8.65
C GLY A 58 -0.28 1.27 -9.22
N THR A 59 -1.15 1.56 -10.18
CA THR A 59 -2.07 0.60 -10.82
C THR A 59 -1.61 0.17 -12.22
N GLY A 60 -0.33 0.37 -12.53
CA GLY A 60 0.28 0.01 -13.81
C GLY A 60 1.73 0.48 -13.88
N GLU A 61 2.29 0.47 -15.09
CA GLU A 61 3.70 0.74 -15.37
C GLU A 61 3.94 2.17 -15.89
N GLN A 62 2.89 2.88 -16.31
CA GLN A 62 2.99 4.24 -16.82
C GLN A 62 3.01 5.25 -15.69
N LYS A 63 3.50 6.46 -15.98
CA LYS A 63 3.55 7.55 -15.00
C LYS A 63 2.13 7.93 -14.53
N GLU A 64 1.17 7.87 -15.44
CA GLU A 64 -0.23 8.20 -15.22
C GLU A 64 -0.94 7.16 -14.33
N ASP A 65 -0.35 5.98 -14.15
CA ASP A 65 -0.90 4.90 -13.33
C ASP A 65 -0.60 5.08 -11.84
N LEU A 66 0.15 6.12 -11.44
CA LEU A 66 0.29 6.53 -10.05
C LEU A 66 -0.86 7.49 -9.68
N ILE A 67 -1.83 6.97 -8.95
CA ILE A 67 -3.06 7.69 -8.59
C ILE A 67 -3.20 7.87 -7.08
N ASP A 68 -4.03 8.83 -6.66
CA ASP A 68 -4.41 9.00 -5.26
C ASP A 68 -5.05 7.72 -4.69
N PHE A 69 -4.68 7.34 -3.48
CA PHE A 69 -5.37 6.28 -2.77
C PHE A 69 -6.73 6.76 -2.25
N LYS A 70 -7.80 6.03 -2.59
CA LYS A 70 -9.16 6.25 -2.07
C LYS A 70 -9.61 5.01 -1.30
N ALA A 71 -9.62 5.10 0.03
CA ALA A 71 -9.91 3.96 0.91
C ALA A 71 -11.28 3.32 0.64
N LYS A 72 -12.29 4.13 0.29
CA LYS A 72 -13.65 3.66 -0.03
C LYS A 72 -13.68 2.83 -1.31
N GLU A 73 -13.11 3.36 -2.39
CA GLU A 73 -13.01 2.66 -3.68
C GLU A 73 -12.22 1.34 -3.53
N PHE A 74 -11.13 1.37 -2.76
CA PHE A 74 -10.36 0.18 -2.43
C PHE A 74 -11.19 -0.85 -1.64
N SER A 75 -11.93 -0.43 -0.60
CA SER A 75 -12.76 -1.35 0.19
C SER A 75 -13.91 -1.93 -0.61
N ASP A 76 -14.52 -1.14 -1.50
CA ASP A 76 -15.62 -1.58 -2.35
C ASP A 76 -15.11 -2.62 -3.36
N ALA A 77 -13.97 -2.34 -4.01
CA ALA A 77 -13.31 -3.29 -4.90
C ALA A 77 -12.84 -4.58 -4.19
N LEU A 78 -12.39 -4.48 -2.92
CA LEU A 78 -11.94 -5.64 -2.14
C LEU A 78 -13.10 -6.58 -1.77
N LEU A 79 -14.27 -6.02 -1.50
CA LEU A 79 -15.46 -6.72 -1.02
C LEU A 79 -16.46 -7.05 -2.13
N ASP A 80 -16.11 -6.74 -3.39
CA ASP A 80 -16.98 -6.91 -4.56
C ASP A 80 -18.35 -6.19 -4.39
N LEU A 81 -18.34 -4.95 -3.86
CA LEU A 81 -19.51 -4.12 -3.54
C LEU A 81 -19.86 -3.10 -4.63
#